data_AF-A0AAV4Y1C0-F1
#
_entry.id   AF-A0AAV4Y1C0-F1
#
_cell.length_a   1.000
_cell.length_b   1.000
_cell.length_c   1.000
_cell.angle_alpha   90.00
_cell.angle_beta   90.00
_cell.angle_gamma   90.00
#
_symmetry.space_group_name_H-M   'P 1'
#
loop_
_entity.id
_entity.type
_entity.pdbx_description
1 polymer ?
#
loop_
_entity_poly.entity_id
_entity_poly.type
_entity_poly.pdbx_seq_one_letter_code
_entity_poly.pdbx_strand_id
1 'polypeptide(L)'
;MYEELQCKFLLDPQDTIQAYEERGQGTKESQYDRGLSALGKLDRVRQMEAVRAYTNMKGQLKEYLKDFADNKRTVCESDIKEFFERIGKKQKLNNGVPHFCR
;
A
#
# COMPACT_ATOMS: atom_id res chain seq x y z
N MET A 1 7.70 -29.92 -44.05
CA MET A 1 6.42 -30.32 -43.41
C MET A 1 5.74 -29.17 -42.65
N TYR A 2 6.15 -28.79 -41.43
CA TYR A 2 5.44 -27.76 -40.64
C TYR A 2 5.49 -26.34 -41.24
N GLU A 3 6.57 -25.99 -41.96
CA GLU A 3 6.68 -24.71 -42.66
C GLU A 3 5.79 -24.65 -43.91
N GLU A 4 5.73 -25.76 -44.66
CA GLU A 4 4.94 -25.92 -45.88
C GLU A 4 3.43 -25.94 -45.58
N LEU A 5 3.05 -26.48 -44.42
CA LEU A 5 1.68 -26.51 -43.91
C LEU A 5 1.30 -25.24 -43.13
N GLN A 6 2.18 -24.23 -43.09
CA GLN A 6 1.99 -22.96 -42.39
C GLN A 6 1.59 -23.10 -40.91
N CYS A 7 2.04 -24.17 -40.24
CA CYS A 7 1.69 -24.48 -38.84
C CYS A 7 2.87 -24.34 -37.87
N LYS A 8 3.78 -23.40 -38.16
CA LYS A 8 4.95 -23.10 -37.31
C LYS A 8 4.58 -22.71 -35.88
N PHE A 9 3.40 -22.12 -35.67
CA PHE A 9 2.91 -21.70 -34.36
C PHE A 9 2.75 -22.87 -33.37
N LEU A 10 2.50 -24.10 -33.85
CA LEU A 10 2.41 -25.29 -33.00
C LEU A 10 3.73 -25.65 -32.30
N LEU A 11 4.86 -25.20 -32.86
CA LEU A 11 6.19 -25.40 -32.29
C LEU A 11 6.60 -24.28 -31.35
N ASP A 12 5.80 -23.21 -31.24
CA ASP A 12 6.11 -22.08 -30.38
C ASP A 12 5.82 -22.46 -28.91
N PRO A 13 6.85 -22.57 -28.04
CA PRO A 13 6.63 -22.84 -26.62
C PRO A 13 5.81 -21.75 -25.93
N GLN A 14 5.77 -20.55 -26.53
CA GLN A 14 5.06 -19.37 -26.06
C GLN A 14 3.58 -19.34 -26.49
N ASP A 15 3.13 -20.28 -27.33
CA ASP A 15 1.74 -20.42 -27.81
C ASP A 15 1.06 -21.69 -27.24
N THR A 16 1.49 -22.12 -26.06
CA THR A 16 0.88 -23.23 -25.32
C THR A 16 -0.23 -22.73 -24.41
N ILE A 17 -1.25 -23.57 -24.17
CA ILE A 17 -2.35 -23.27 -23.23
C ILE A 17 -1.79 -22.79 -21.87
N GLN A 18 -0.76 -23.47 -21.38
CA GLN A 18 -0.08 -23.12 -20.14
C GLN A 18 0.56 -21.71 -20.19
N ALA A 19 1.24 -21.34 -21.29
CA ALA A 19 1.80 -20.01 -21.46
C ALA A 19 0.71 -18.91 -21.48
N TYR A 20 -0.47 -19.19 -22.04
CA TYR A 20 -1.61 -18.28 -21.99
C TYR A 20 -2.19 -18.16 -20.58
N GLU A 21 -2.31 -19.28 -19.85
CA GLU A 21 -2.79 -19.28 -18.46
C GLU A 21 -1.85 -18.47 -17.55
N GLU A 22 -0.54 -18.67 -17.66
CA GLU A 22 0.48 -17.93 -16.89
C GLU A 22 0.48 -16.43 -17.23
N ARG A 23 0.31 -16.05 -18.51
CA ARG A 23 0.15 -14.63 -18.90
C ARG A 23 -1.16 -14.03 -18.39
N GLY A 24 -2.25 -14.80 -18.39
CA GLY A 24 -3.56 -14.40 -17.83
C GLY A 24 -3.59 -14.35 -16.30
N GLN A 25 -2.65 -15.05 -15.64
CA GLN A 25 -2.36 -14.99 -14.22
C GLN A 25 -1.47 -13.79 -13.83
N GLY A 26 -1.22 -12.85 -14.76
CA GLY A 26 -0.46 -11.63 -14.51
C GLY A 26 -0.77 -11.03 -13.14
N THR A 27 0.29 -10.76 -12.38
CA THR A 27 0.32 -10.45 -10.93
C THR A 27 -0.88 -9.63 -10.46
N LYS A 28 -2.00 -10.29 -10.14
CA LYS A 28 -3.24 -9.65 -9.67
C LYS A 28 -3.18 -9.22 -8.22
N GLU A 29 -1.97 -9.13 -7.64
CA GLU A 29 -1.82 -8.53 -6.32
C GLU A 29 -2.05 -7.04 -6.46
N SER A 30 -3.19 -6.58 -5.95
CA SER A 30 -3.48 -5.16 -5.83
C SER A 30 -2.42 -4.50 -4.96
N GLN A 31 -2.29 -3.17 -5.05
CA GLN A 31 -1.40 -2.43 -4.14
C GLN A 31 -1.74 -2.71 -2.65
N TYR A 32 -3.03 -2.95 -2.37
CA TYR A 32 -3.49 -3.36 -1.04
C TYR A 32 -2.92 -4.73 -0.63
N ASP A 33 -3.00 -5.74 -1.51
CA ASP A 33 -2.48 -7.09 -1.22
C ASP A 33 -0.97 -7.09 -1.03
N ARG A 34 -0.26 -6.32 -1.87
CA ARG A 34 1.19 -6.12 -1.73
C ARG A 34 1.54 -5.45 -0.39
N GLY A 35 0.75 -4.46 0.03
CA GLY A 35 0.90 -3.79 1.32
C GLY A 35 0.67 -4.74 2.50
N LEU A 36 -0.37 -5.58 2.43
CA LEU A 36 -0.66 -6.59 3.46
C LEU A 36 0.44 -7.64 3.55
N SER A 37 0.92 -8.13 2.40
CA SER A 37 2.03 -9.07 2.31
C SER A 37 3.32 -8.48 2.90
N ALA A 38 3.64 -7.23 2.59
CA ALA A 38 4.79 -6.54 3.19
C ALA A 38 4.66 -6.37 4.71
N LEU A 39 3.47 -6.02 5.21
CA LEU A 39 3.21 -5.93 6.64
C LEU A 39 3.36 -7.29 7.33
N GLY A 40 2.84 -8.36 6.73
CA GLY A 40 2.94 -9.73 7.24
C GLY A 40 4.37 -10.27 7.32
N LYS A 41 5.31 -9.70 6.54
CA LYS A 41 6.74 -10.05 6.58
C LYS A 41 7.50 -9.40 7.74
N LEU A 42 6.93 -8.42 8.45
CA LEU A 42 7.57 -7.78 9.60
C LEU A 42 7.50 -8.66 10.86
N ASP A 43 8.31 -8.37 11.86
CA ASP A 43 8.18 -9.01 13.18
C ASP A 43 6.82 -8.70 13.83
N ARG A 44 6.29 -9.64 14.63
CA ARG A 44 4.95 -9.53 15.22
C ARG A 44 4.77 -8.28 16.08
N VAL A 45 5.80 -7.85 16.82
CA VAL A 45 5.72 -6.64 17.63
C VAL A 45 5.59 -5.40 16.74
N ARG A 46 6.42 -5.31 15.70
CA ARG A 46 6.39 -4.22 14.71
C ARG A 46 5.07 -4.19 13.94
N GLN A 47 4.51 -5.35 13.60
CA GLN A 47 3.17 -5.44 13.00
C GLN A 47 2.10 -4.83 13.91
N MET A 48 2.11 -5.18 15.19
CA MET A 48 1.13 -4.66 16.17
C MET A 48 1.27 -3.16 16.37
N GLU A 49 2.50 -2.66 16.50
CA GLU A 49 2.78 -1.23 16.59
C GLU A 49 2.30 -0.48 15.34
N ALA A 50 2.58 -1.02 14.14
CA ALA A 50 2.13 -0.43 12.89
C ALA A 50 0.60 -0.38 12.78
N VAL A 51 -0.10 -1.46 13.12
CA VAL A 51 -1.58 -1.51 13.14
C VAL A 51 -2.15 -0.49 14.13
N ARG A 52 -1.54 -0.37 15.31
CA ARG A 52 -1.96 0.61 16.33
C ARG A 52 -1.72 2.04 15.85
N ALA A 53 -0.55 2.33 15.29
CA ALA A 53 -0.21 3.63 14.74
C ALA A 53 -1.16 4.04 13.61
N TYR A 54 -1.46 3.11 12.70
CA TYR A 54 -2.43 3.30 11.63
C TYR A 54 -3.83 3.60 12.17
N THR A 55 -4.30 2.82 13.15
CA THR A 55 -5.62 3.03 13.76
C THR A 55 -5.73 4.40 14.41
N ASN A 56 -4.68 4.84 15.12
CA ASN A 56 -4.62 6.18 15.71
C ASN A 56 -4.64 7.28 14.63
N MET A 57 -3.78 7.16 13.62
CA MET A 57 -3.73 8.10 12.49
C MET A 57 -5.09 8.20 11.77
N LYS A 58 -5.75 7.07 11.54
CA LYS A 58 -7.09 6.99 10.94
C LYS A 58 -8.13 7.73 11.79
N GLY A 59 -8.07 7.59 13.12
CA GLY A 59 -8.92 8.33 14.04
C GLY A 59 -8.72 9.84 13.93
N GLN A 60 -7.46 10.29 13.99
CA GLN A 60 -7.11 11.71 13.86
C GLN A 60 -7.53 12.30 12.52
N LEU A 61 -7.38 11.55 11.42
CA LEU A 61 -7.81 11.99 10.10
C LEU A 61 -9.33 12.10 10.03
N LYS A 62 -10.06 11.16 10.62
CA LYS A 62 -11.53 11.21 10.68
C LYS A 62 -12.03 12.42 11.46
N GLU A 63 -11.38 12.73 12.60
CA GLU A 63 -11.70 13.94 13.37
C GLU A 63 -11.40 15.21 12.57
N TYR A 64 -10.24 15.29 11.93
CA TYR A 64 -9.86 16.43 11.09
C TYR A 64 -10.86 16.66 9.95
N LEU A 65 -11.28 15.60 9.25
CA LEU A 65 -12.23 15.69 8.14
C LEU A 65 -13.67 15.97 8.61
N LYS A 66 -13.99 15.70 9.88
CA LYS A 66 -15.32 15.98 10.42
C LYS A 66 -15.66 17.46 10.37
N ASP A 67 -14.70 18.32 10.70
CA ASP A 67 -14.86 19.77 10.66
C ASP A 67 -15.25 20.27 9.24
N PHE A 68 -14.76 19.60 8.19
CA PHE A 68 -15.11 19.94 6.80
C PHE A 68 -16.54 19.54 6.47
N ALA A 69 -16.99 18.38 6.96
CA ALA A 69 -18.36 17.92 6.79
C ALA A 69 -19.36 18.84 7.51
N ASP A 70 -19.05 19.24 8.75
CA ASP A 70 -19.90 20.11 9.56
C ASP A 70 -20.02 21.52 8.94
N ASN A 71 -18.92 22.04 8.39
CA ASN A 71 -18.88 23.34 7.71
C ASN A 71 -19.28 23.29 6.22
N LYS A 72 -19.69 22.13 5.69
CA LYS A 72 -20.01 21.89 4.27
C LYS A 72 -18.92 22.38 3.30
N ARG A 73 -17.65 22.27 3.71
CA ARG A 73 -16.50 22.67 2.92
C ARG A 73 -15.93 21.47 2.15
N THR A 74 -15.59 21.67 0.88
CA THR A 74 -14.89 20.66 0.09
C THR A 74 -13.43 20.56 0.51
N VAL A 75 -12.91 19.33 0.62
CA VAL A 75 -11.53 19.05 0.97
C VAL A 75 -10.63 19.24 -0.26
N CYS A 76 -9.57 20.04 -0.11
CA CYS A 76 -8.54 20.23 -1.13
C CYS A 76 -7.28 19.39 -0.82
N GLU A 77 -6.43 19.20 -1.81
CA GLU A 77 -5.15 18.50 -1.65
C GLU A 77 -4.25 19.17 -0.58
N SER A 78 -4.27 20.50 -0.51
CA SER A 78 -3.51 21.28 0.48
C SER A 78 -3.92 20.95 1.92
N ASP A 79 -5.22 20.74 2.18
CA ASP A 79 -5.74 20.45 3.52
C ASP A 79 -5.19 19.09 4.02
N ILE A 80 -5.17 18.09 3.13
CA ILE A 80 -4.61 16.77 3.43
C ILE A 80 -3.10 16.84 3.66
N LYS A 81 -2.38 17.60 2.83
CA LYS A 81 -0.93 17.82 3.00
C LYS A 81 -0.63 18.47 4.36
N GLU A 82 -1.36 19.52 4.72
CA GLU A 82 -1.21 20.20 6.01
C GLU A 82 -1.45 19.26 7.20
N PHE A 83 -2.48 18.42 7.12
CA PHE A 83 -2.76 17.40 8.14
C PHE A 83 -1.57 16.46 8.36
N PHE A 84 -1.00 15.91 7.28
CA PHE A 84 0.14 14.99 7.39
C PHE A 84 1.42 15.69 7.84
N GLU A 85 1.65 16.95 7.45
CA GLU A 85 2.76 17.75 7.98
C GLU A 85 2.64 17.97 9.49
N ARG A 86 1.43 18.26 9.98
CA ARG A 86 1.16 18.45 11.41
C ARG A 86 1.44 17.18 12.21
N ILE A 87 1.02 16.01 11.72
CA ILE A 87 1.30 14.72 12.37
C ILE A 87 2.79 14.37 12.30
N GLY A 88 3.45 14.59 11.16
CA GLY A 88 4.88 14.35 11.00
C GLY A 88 5.74 15.18 11.95
N LYS A 89 5.38 16.44 12.18
CA LYS A 89 6.07 17.31 13.17
C LYS A 89 5.88 16.80 14.60
N LYS A 90 4.69 16.31 14.97
CA LYS A 90 4.42 15.74 16.31
C LYS A 90 5.21 14.46 16.59
N GLN A 91 5.35 13.55 15.61
CA GLN A 91 6.13 12.33 15.80
C GLN A 91 7.63 12.61 15.98
N LYS A 92 8.19 13.59 15.26
CA LYS A 92 9.61 13.97 15.42
C LYS A 92 9.95 14.48 16.83
N LEU A 93 9.01 15.12 17.51
CA LEU A 93 9.17 15.60 18.88
C LEU A 93 9.12 14.47 19.91
N ASN A 94 8.34 13.41 19.65
CA ASN A 94 8.16 12.29 20.57
C ASN A 94 9.27 11.23 20.49
N ASN A 95 10.08 11.24 19.42
CA ASN A 95 11.21 10.32 19.24
C ASN A 95 12.48 10.77 20.00
N GLY A 96 12.39 11.86 20.78
CA GLY A 96 13.43 12.22 21.74
C GLY A 96 13.47 11.19 22.86
N VAL A 97 14.23 10.11 22.67
CA VAL A 97 14.52 9.14 23.73
C VAL A 97 15.13 9.93 24.90
N PRO A 98 14.50 9.99 26.09
CA PRO A 98 15.14 10.61 27.23
C PRO A 98 16.39 9.78 27.55
N HIS A 99 17.55 10.38 27.35
CA HIS A 99 18.83 9.82 27.73
C HIS A 99 18.84 9.80 29.25
N PHE A 100 18.37 8.71 29.87
CA PHE A 100 18.67 8.46 31.27
C PHE A 100 20.16 8.16 31.35
N CYS A 101 20.94 9.21 31.67
CA CYS A 101 22.33 9.06 32.05
C CYS A 101 22.40 8.28 33.37
N ARG A 102 23.20 7.20 33.32
CA ARG A 102 23.76 6.32 34.37
C ARG A 102 23.22 6.43 35.80
#